data_AF-A0A519LRY0-F1
#
_entry.id   AF-A0A519LRY0-F1
#
_cell.length_a   1.000
_cell.length_b   1.000
_cell.length_c   1.000
_cell.angle_alpha   90.00
_cell.angle_beta   90.00
_cell.angle_gamma   90.00
#
_symmetry.space_group_name_H-M   'P 1'
#
loop_
_entity.id
_entity.type
_entity.pdbx_description
1 polymer ?
#
loop_
_entity_poly.entity_id
_entity_poly.type
_entity_poly.pdbx_seq_one_letter_code
_entity_poly.pdbx_strand_id
1 'polypeptide(L)'
;MQKFDEMYAMLPFEGSDVREHYKRYAQWLSKQPPDVMQARRAEAEMIFRRVGITFAVYGAKDEGGAGNERLIPFDLIPRIIPAHEWSRMQLGLVQRVTALNRFIHDVYHGQDIIRAGIVPQDLIVNNAQYRPEMAGLHVPQNIYAHIAGIDIVRAPNAQGEGEYYVLEDNLRVPSGVSYMLENRKMMMRLFPELFSLHKVAPVAHYPDMLLETLRASAPAAADEPTVVVLTPGMHNSAYFEHAFLAQQMGVELVEGQDLVVKDKFVYMRTTRGLQRVDVIYRRV
;
A
#
# COMPACT_ATOMS: atom_id res chain seq x y z
N MET A 1 20.57 -12.73 21.25
CA MET A 1 19.50 -12.51 20.24
C MET A 1 20.12 -12.72 18.88
N GLN A 2 19.74 -13.79 18.17
CA GLN A 2 20.15 -13.93 16.76
C GLN A 2 19.58 -12.74 15.98
N LYS A 3 20.40 -12.11 15.16
CA LYS A 3 20.01 -10.96 14.34
C LYS A 3 20.26 -11.36 12.88
N PHE A 4 19.33 -11.02 12.00
CA PHE A 4 19.45 -11.24 10.56
C PHE A 4 19.75 -9.91 9.87
N ASP A 5 20.70 -9.89 8.94
CA ASP A 5 21.00 -8.74 8.09
C ASP A 5 20.77 -9.11 6.63
N GLU A 6 20.17 -8.19 5.87
CA GLU A 6 19.81 -8.40 4.46
C GLU A 6 21.03 -8.37 3.54
N MET A 7 22.09 -7.65 3.89
CA MET A 7 23.28 -7.49 3.05
C MET A 7 24.40 -8.45 3.46
N TYR A 8 24.66 -8.58 4.76
CA TYR A 8 25.76 -9.36 5.31
C TYR A 8 25.30 -10.73 5.80
N ALA A 9 26.13 -11.75 5.56
CA ALA A 9 25.85 -13.13 5.94
C ALA A 9 25.90 -13.35 7.46
N MET A 10 26.80 -12.64 8.16
CA MET A 10 27.04 -12.78 9.59
C MET A 10 27.18 -11.42 10.27
N LEU A 11 26.92 -11.41 11.58
CA LEU A 11 27.15 -10.28 12.47
C LEU A 11 28.21 -10.67 13.51
N PRO A 12 29.21 -9.82 13.82
CA PRO A 12 29.43 -8.45 13.32
C PRO A 12 29.88 -8.40 11.85
N PHE A 13 29.69 -7.25 11.20
CA PHE A 13 29.88 -7.08 9.75
C PHE A 13 31.32 -7.26 9.27
N GLU A 14 32.31 -7.01 10.13
CA GLU A 14 33.72 -7.03 9.77
C GLU A 14 34.17 -8.45 9.38
N GLY A 15 34.66 -8.62 8.15
CA GLY A 15 35.01 -9.93 7.60
C GLY A 15 33.81 -10.80 7.18
N SER A 16 32.57 -10.29 7.27
CA SER A 16 31.39 -11.02 6.79
C SER A 16 31.30 -10.99 5.27
N ASP A 17 30.97 -12.14 4.69
CA ASP A 17 30.58 -12.22 3.29
C ASP A 17 29.31 -11.41 3.01
N VAL A 18 29.24 -10.82 1.82
CA VAL A 18 28.04 -10.16 1.29
C VAL A 18 27.16 -11.21 0.61
N ARG A 19 25.87 -11.22 0.97
CA ARG A 19 24.86 -12.11 0.38
C ARG A 19 24.77 -11.89 -1.13
N GLU A 20 24.53 -12.97 -1.87
CA GLU A 20 24.63 -12.99 -3.34
C GLU A 20 23.83 -11.86 -4.02
N HIS A 21 22.59 -11.65 -3.60
CA HIS A 21 21.71 -10.64 -4.19
C HIS A 21 22.12 -9.18 -3.90
N TYR A 22 23.02 -8.96 -2.93
CA TYR A 22 23.60 -7.65 -2.62
C TYR A 22 25.00 -7.44 -3.21
N LYS A 23 25.71 -8.48 -3.69
CA LYS A 23 27.12 -8.36 -4.11
C LYS A 23 27.36 -7.24 -5.12
N ARG A 24 26.52 -7.13 -6.15
CA ARG A 24 26.63 -6.07 -7.17
C ARG A 24 26.39 -4.68 -6.58
N TYR A 25 25.39 -4.55 -5.73
CA TYR A 25 25.11 -3.31 -5.03
C TYR A 25 26.25 -2.91 -4.09
N ALA A 26 26.78 -3.85 -3.29
CA ALA A 26 27.92 -3.59 -2.39
C ALA A 26 29.18 -3.17 -3.14
N GLN A 27 29.48 -3.81 -4.28
CA GLN A 27 30.58 -3.40 -5.16
C GLN A 27 30.38 -2.00 -5.72
N TRP A 28 29.17 -1.64 -6.16
CA TRP A 28 28.86 -0.28 -6.60
C TRP A 28 28.99 0.71 -5.44
N LEU A 29 28.45 0.39 -4.25
CA LEU A 29 28.44 1.26 -3.08
C LEU A 29 29.87 1.54 -2.59
N SER A 30 30.75 0.54 -2.59
CA SER A 30 32.16 0.68 -2.18
C SER A 30 32.96 1.68 -3.03
N LYS A 31 32.47 2.01 -4.22
CA LYS A 31 33.11 2.96 -5.15
C LYS A 31 32.55 4.38 -5.03
N GLN A 32 31.54 4.61 -4.19
CA GLN A 32 30.89 5.91 -4.08
C GLN A 32 31.61 6.81 -3.09
N PRO A 33 32.04 8.03 -3.51
CA PRO A 33 32.57 9.02 -2.58
C PRO A 33 31.49 9.46 -1.55
N PRO A 34 31.84 9.59 -0.26
CA PRO A 34 30.87 9.96 0.79
C PRO A 34 30.16 11.31 0.55
N ASP A 35 30.87 12.29 0.00
CA ASP A 35 30.38 13.61 -0.36
C ASP A 35 29.33 13.54 -1.48
N VAL A 36 29.55 12.68 -2.49
CA VAL A 36 28.58 12.43 -3.56
C VAL A 36 27.30 11.82 -2.98
N MET A 37 27.42 10.83 -2.09
CA MET A 37 26.26 10.21 -1.45
C MET A 37 25.48 11.19 -0.58
N GLN A 38 26.16 12.09 0.13
CA GLN A 38 25.52 13.15 0.91
C GLN A 38 24.78 14.15 0.01
N ALA A 39 25.40 14.56 -1.10
CA ALA A 39 24.76 15.45 -2.08
C ALA A 39 23.50 14.81 -2.68
N ARG A 40 23.52 13.51 -2.99
CA ARG A 40 22.36 12.77 -3.48
C ARG A 40 21.24 12.67 -2.44
N ARG A 41 21.58 12.49 -1.17
CA ARG A 41 20.59 12.51 -0.08
C ARG A 41 19.92 13.89 0.02
N ALA A 42 20.70 14.97 -0.03
CA ALA A 42 20.16 16.33 -0.02
C ALA A 42 19.28 16.63 -1.26
N GLU A 43 19.69 16.13 -2.44
CA GLU A 43 18.87 16.23 -3.65
C GLU A 43 17.52 15.50 -3.47
N ALA A 44 17.54 14.27 -2.94
CA ALA A 44 16.33 13.48 -2.68
C ALA A 44 15.37 14.21 -1.73
N GLU A 45 15.89 14.71 -0.60
CA GLU A 45 15.09 15.45 0.38
C GLU A 45 14.45 16.70 -0.24
N MET A 46 15.21 17.47 -1.03
CA MET A 46 14.66 18.65 -1.73
C MET A 46 13.53 18.29 -2.70
N ILE A 47 13.68 17.19 -3.46
CA ILE A 47 12.63 16.75 -4.39
C ILE A 47 11.41 16.29 -3.63
N PHE A 48 11.56 15.50 -2.56
CA PHE A 48 10.42 15.05 -1.76
C PHE A 48 9.65 16.22 -1.12
N ARG A 49 10.34 17.29 -0.69
CA ARG A 49 9.67 18.53 -0.26
C ARG A 49 8.85 19.16 -1.38
N ARG A 50 9.40 19.24 -2.59
CA ARG A 50 8.72 19.87 -3.74
C ARG A 50 7.53 19.07 -4.24
N VAL A 51 7.62 17.74 -4.21
CA VAL A 51 6.54 16.85 -4.66
C VAL A 51 5.46 16.68 -3.59
N GLY A 52 5.71 17.13 -2.36
CA GLY A 52 4.73 17.07 -1.26
C GLY A 52 4.61 15.67 -0.66
N ILE A 53 5.69 14.89 -0.67
CA ILE A 53 5.74 13.58 0.00
C ILE A 53 5.96 13.81 1.49
N THR A 54 4.89 14.18 2.17
CA THR A 54 4.86 14.49 3.59
C THR A 54 3.90 13.54 4.31
N PHE A 55 4.16 13.31 5.60
CA PHE A 55 3.20 12.66 6.49
C PHE A 55 2.86 13.63 7.62
N ALA A 56 1.57 13.72 7.97
CA ALA A 56 1.14 14.52 9.11
C ALA A 56 1.41 13.76 10.41
N VAL A 57 2.27 14.31 11.28
CA VAL A 57 2.50 13.73 12.61
C VAL A 57 1.35 14.11 13.53
N TYR A 58 0.50 13.15 13.87
CA TYR A 58 -0.52 13.35 14.89
C TYR A 58 0.14 13.66 16.24
N GLY A 59 -0.10 14.85 16.78
CA GLY A 59 0.32 15.26 18.13
C GLY A 59 1.33 16.40 18.22
N ALA A 60 2.01 16.78 17.13
CA ALA A 60 2.85 17.98 17.09
C ALA A 60 2.05 19.15 16.50
N LYS A 61 1.22 19.78 17.34
CA LYS A 61 0.64 21.10 17.04
C LYS A 61 1.74 22.14 17.23
N ASP A 62 2.13 22.83 16.18
CA ASP A 62 2.87 24.08 16.33
C ASP A 62 1.93 25.19 16.83
N GLU A 63 2.48 26.28 17.36
CA GLU A 63 1.75 27.43 17.94
C GLU A 63 0.74 28.10 16.97
N GLY A 64 0.71 27.70 15.70
CA GLY A 64 -0.22 28.16 14.66
C GLY A 64 -1.31 27.16 14.23
N GLY A 65 -1.43 25.99 14.85
CA GLY A 65 -2.56 25.06 14.61
C GLY A 65 -2.55 24.26 13.30
N ALA A 66 -1.55 24.45 12.43
CA ALA A 66 -1.29 23.55 11.30
C ALA A 66 -0.46 22.34 11.78
N GLY A 67 -0.91 21.13 11.46
CA GLY A 67 -0.15 19.91 11.75
C GLY A 67 1.21 19.98 11.06
N ASN A 68 2.29 19.69 11.80
CA ASN A 68 3.64 19.80 11.28
C ASN A 68 3.87 18.70 10.23
N GLU A 69 3.72 19.01 8.94
CA GLU A 69 4.02 18.10 7.84
C GLU A 69 5.52 17.78 7.86
N ARG A 70 5.85 16.51 8.17
CA ARG A 70 7.23 16.04 8.15
C ARG A 70 7.49 15.22 6.91
N LEU A 71 8.65 15.44 6.31
CA LEU A 71 9.18 14.50 5.32
C LEU A 71 9.41 13.14 5.96
N ILE A 72 9.05 12.08 5.23
CA ILE A 72 9.53 10.75 5.57
C ILE A 72 11.02 10.69 5.22
N PRO A 73 11.91 10.29 6.15
CA PRO A 73 13.32 10.08 5.84
C PRO A 73 13.48 9.07 4.71
N PHE A 74 14.34 9.40 3.74
CA PHE A 74 14.63 8.53 2.62
C PHE A 74 16.04 7.96 2.74
N ASP A 75 16.15 6.64 2.70
CA ASP A 75 17.43 5.95 2.65
C ASP A 75 17.80 5.59 1.20
N LEU A 76 19.07 5.77 0.85
CA LEU A 76 19.61 5.49 -0.49
C LEU A 76 19.97 4.00 -0.66
N ILE A 77 19.97 3.23 0.43
CA ILE A 77 20.24 1.79 0.43
C ILE A 77 18.91 1.05 0.20
N PRO A 78 18.73 0.39 -0.96
CA PRO A 78 17.50 -0.30 -1.25
C PRO A 78 17.38 -1.60 -0.44
N ARG A 79 16.14 -1.98 -0.13
CA ARG A 79 15.79 -3.36 0.25
C ARG A 79 15.70 -4.20 -1.03
N ILE A 80 16.68 -5.07 -1.25
CA ILE A 80 16.71 -5.97 -2.41
C ILE A 80 16.09 -7.30 -2.00
N ILE A 81 14.99 -7.68 -2.67
CA ILE A 81 14.33 -8.98 -2.46
C ILE A 81 14.65 -9.87 -3.67
N PRO A 82 15.32 -11.02 -3.49
CA PRO A 82 15.56 -11.98 -4.56
C PRO A 82 14.26 -12.48 -5.20
N ALA A 83 14.30 -12.76 -6.51
CA ALA A 83 13.12 -13.20 -7.25
C ALA A 83 12.46 -14.46 -6.66
N HIS A 84 13.25 -15.44 -6.22
CA HIS A 84 12.72 -16.67 -5.63
C HIS A 84 12.02 -16.42 -4.27
N GLU A 85 12.51 -15.48 -3.48
CA GLU A 85 11.86 -15.07 -2.22
C GLU A 85 10.55 -14.34 -2.51
N TRP A 86 10.57 -13.39 -3.47
CA TRP A 86 9.36 -12.69 -3.89
C TRP A 86 8.29 -13.63 -4.45
N SER A 87 8.65 -14.58 -5.31
CA SER A 87 7.70 -15.56 -5.87
C SER A 87 7.03 -16.38 -4.77
N ARG A 88 7.78 -16.84 -3.76
CA ARG A 88 7.21 -17.57 -2.62
C ARG A 88 6.31 -16.67 -1.78
N MET A 89 6.75 -15.44 -1.51
CA MET A 89 5.99 -14.46 -0.74
C MET A 89 4.67 -14.11 -1.43
N GLN A 90 4.69 -13.85 -2.73
CA GLN A 90 3.51 -13.55 -3.54
C GLN A 90 2.46 -14.67 -3.45
N LEU A 91 2.87 -15.94 -3.56
CA LEU A 91 1.95 -17.08 -3.41
C LEU A 91 1.29 -17.10 -2.02
N GLY A 92 2.06 -16.86 -0.97
CA GLY A 92 1.54 -16.78 0.40
C GLY A 92 0.57 -15.60 0.59
N LEU A 93 0.88 -14.44 0.00
CA LEU A 93 0.02 -13.26 0.05
C LEU A 93 -1.31 -13.48 -0.68
N VAL A 94 -1.28 -14.07 -1.87
CA VAL A 94 -2.50 -14.42 -2.61
C VAL A 94 -3.35 -15.41 -1.82
N GLN A 95 -2.73 -16.45 -1.25
CA GLN A 95 -3.44 -17.41 -0.40
C GLN A 95 -4.11 -16.72 0.79
N ARG A 96 -3.37 -15.87 1.52
CA ARG A 96 -3.85 -15.18 2.72
C ARG A 96 -5.01 -14.25 2.41
N VAL A 97 -4.87 -13.37 1.41
CA VAL A 97 -5.92 -12.41 1.01
C VAL A 97 -7.17 -13.12 0.48
N THR A 98 -7.00 -14.25 -0.20
CA THR A 98 -8.13 -15.10 -0.62
C THR A 98 -8.89 -15.66 0.59
N ALA A 99 -8.17 -16.17 1.59
CA ALA A 99 -8.79 -16.67 2.82
C ALA A 99 -9.49 -15.56 3.60
N LEU A 100 -8.89 -14.37 3.70
CA LEU A 100 -9.48 -13.20 4.36
C LEU A 100 -10.78 -12.75 3.70
N ASN A 101 -10.82 -12.65 2.37
CA ASN A 101 -12.07 -12.31 1.66
C ASN A 101 -13.16 -13.37 1.87
N ARG A 102 -12.81 -14.66 1.81
CA ARG A 102 -13.76 -15.76 2.09
C ARG A 102 -14.27 -15.73 3.53
N PHE A 103 -13.40 -15.43 4.48
CA PHE A 103 -13.76 -15.28 5.89
C PHE A 103 -14.75 -14.13 6.09
N ILE A 104 -14.49 -12.96 5.50
CA ILE A 104 -15.40 -11.82 5.59
C ILE A 104 -16.76 -12.15 4.97
N HIS A 105 -16.77 -12.79 3.79
CA HIS A 105 -18.00 -13.28 3.17
C HIS A 105 -18.78 -14.22 4.10
N ASP A 106 -18.10 -15.23 4.64
CA ASP A 106 -18.71 -16.22 5.52
C ASP A 106 -19.32 -15.58 6.78
N VAL A 107 -18.58 -14.70 7.45
CA VAL A 107 -19.04 -14.00 8.66
C VAL A 107 -20.35 -13.21 8.43
N TYR A 108 -20.52 -12.60 7.26
CA TYR A 108 -21.74 -11.86 6.92
C TYR A 108 -22.85 -12.72 6.29
N HIS A 109 -22.60 -14.01 6.04
CA HIS A 109 -23.54 -14.90 5.38
C HIS A 109 -23.67 -16.24 6.12
N GLY A 110 -22.95 -17.26 5.63
CA GLY A 110 -23.04 -18.62 6.08
C GLY A 110 -22.69 -18.76 7.54
N GLN A 111 -21.63 -18.13 8.03
CA GLN A 111 -21.05 -18.33 9.36
C GLN A 111 -20.64 -19.80 9.58
N ASP A 112 -20.19 -20.47 8.52
CA ASP A 112 -19.71 -21.86 8.56
C ASP A 112 -18.50 -22.01 9.50
N ILE A 113 -17.57 -21.06 9.49
CA ILE A 113 -16.38 -21.12 10.36
C ILE A 113 -16.74 -21.03 11.86
N ILE A 114 -17.84 -20.36 12.17
CA ILE A 114 -18.38 -20.23 13.53
C ILE A 114 -19.13 -21.51 13.90
N ARG A 115 -20.00 -22.02 13.01
CA ARG A 115 -20.70 -23.30 13.21
C ARG A 115 -19.76 -24.49 13.38
N ALA A 116 -18.62 -24.46 12.70
CA ALA A 116 -17.57 -25.46 12.81
C ALA A 116 -16.76 -25.35 14.13
N GLY A 117 -16.98 -24.30 14.93
CA GLY A 117 -16.28 -24.08 16.20
C GLY A 117 -14.82 -23.64 16.06
N ILE A 118 -14.39 -23.23 14.86
CA ILE A 118 -13.00 -22.82 14.60
C ILE A 118 -12.77 -21.38 15.09
N VAL A 119 -13.72 -20.48 14.83
CA VAL A 119 -13.69 -19.09 15.32
C VAL A 119 -14.86 -18.88 16.29
N PRO A 120 -14.59 -18.47 17.54
CA PRO A 120 -15.63 -18.14 18.51
C PRO A 120 -16.54 -17.00 18.03
N GLN A 121 -17.85 -17.17 18.19
CA GLN A 121 -18.85 -16.20 17.72
C GLN A 121 -18.70 -14.83 18.38
N ASP A 122 -18.39 -14.81 19.67
CA ASP A 122 -18.25 -13.62 20.50
C ASP A 122 -17.10 -12.72 20.05
N LEU A 123 -16.03 -13.27 19.48
CA LEU A 123 -14.94 -12.49 18.87
C LEU A 123 -15.36 -11.73 17.61
N ILE A 124 -16.50 -12.11 17.01
CA ILE A 124 -17.03 -11.55 15.77
C ILE A 124 -18.18 -10.60 16.08
N VAL A 125 -19.28 -11.11 16.61
CA VAL A 125 -20.54 -10.34 16.72
C VAL A 125 -20.47 -9.19 17.73
N ASN A 126 -19.61 -9.31 18.74
CA ASN A 126 -19.39 -8.26 19.74
C ASN A 126 -18.24 -7.31 19.36
N ASN A 127 -17.57 -7.56 18.23
CA ASN A 127 -16.49 -6.71 17.77
C ASN A 127 -17.06 -5.41 17.20
N ALA A 128 -16.57 -4.26 17.67
CA ALA A 128 -17.03 -2.94 17.21
C ALA A 128 -16.82 -2.69 15.70
N GLN A 129 -15.99 -3.52 15.04
CA GLN A 129 -15.75 -3.45 13.60
C GLN A 129 -16.70 -4.32 12.78
N TYR A 130 -17.43 -5.25 13.40
CA TYR A 130 -18.50 -5.99 12.74
C TYR A 130 -19.65 -5.03 12.42
N ARG A 131 -20.15 -5.09 11.19
CA ARG A 131 -21.23 -4.22 10.70
C ARG A 131 -22.48 -5.04 10.41
N PRO A 132 -23.49 -5.06 11.31
CA PRO A 132 -24.74 -5.77 11.08
C PRO A 132 -25.43 -5.36 9.76
N GLU A 133 -25.19 -4.14 9.29
CA GLU A 133 -25.70 -3.60 8.02
C GLU A 133 -25.19 -4.37 6.78
N MET A 134 -24.08 -5.10 6.91
CA MET A 134 -23.50 -5.92 5.84
C MET A 134 -24.04 -7.36 5.83
N ALA A 135 -24.82 -7.76 6.84
CA ALA A 135 -25.33 -9.13 6.93
C ALA A 135 -26.30 -9.44 5.78
N GLY A 136 -26.00 -10.51 5.04
CA GLY A 136 -26.75 -10.92 3.84
C GLY A 136 -26.59 -9.99 2.64
N LEU A 137 -25.71 -8.98 2.69
CA LEU A 137 -25.43 -8.10 1.57
C LEU A 137 -24.47 -8.78 0.60
N HIS A 138 -24.96 -9.05 -0.62
CA HIS A 138 -24.13 -9.53 -1.72
C HIS A 138 -23.36 -8.39 -2.36
N VAL A 139 -22.03 -8.44 -2.26
CA VAL A 139 -21.11 -7.53 -2.94
C VAL A 139 -20.64 -8.13 -4.27
N PRO A 140 -20.28 -7.31 -5.27
CA PRO A 140 -19.75 -7.80 -6.55
C PRO A 140 -18.62 -8.81 -6.35
N GLN A 141 -18.75 -9.96 -7.00
CA GLN A 141 -17.77 -11.07 -6.97
C GLN A 141 -17.43 -11.61 -5.57
N ASN A 142 -18.22 -11.29 -4.54
CA ASN A 142 -17.91 -11.59 -3.13
C ASN A 142 -16.54 -11.05 -2.67
N ILE A 143 -16.08 -9.94 -3.25
CA ILE A 143 -14.82 -9.27 -2.87
C ILE A 143 -15.12 -8.12 -1.91
N TYR A 144 -14.51 -8.18 -0.73
CA TYR A 144 -14.66 -7.18 0.33
C TYR A 144 -13.40 -6.31 0.40
N ALA A 145 -12.24 -6.94 0.55
CA ALA A 145 -10.94 -6.28 0.55
C ALA A 145 -10.36 -6.29 -0.87
N HIS A 146 -10.70 -5.26 -1.65
CA HIS A 146 -10.21 -5.05 -3.02
C HIS A 146 -8.69 -4.76 -3.04
N ILE A 147 -8.23 -4.03 -2.04
CA ILE A 147 -6.81 -3.78 -1.76
C ILE A 147 -6.55 -4.23 -0.32
N ALA A 148 -5.48 -4.99 -0.14
CA ALA A 148 -5.03 -5.46 1.16
C ALA A 148 -3.54 -5.10 1.34
N GLY A 149 -3.22 -4.34 2.38
CA GLY A 149 -1.85 -4.11 2.81
C GLY A 149 -1.45 -5.17 3.82
N ILE A 150 -0.36 -5.90 3.59
CA ILE A 150 0.10 -6.95 4.50
C ILE A 150 1.47 -6.55 5.03
N ASP A 151 1.55 -6.32 6.34
CA ASP A 151 2.78 -5.90 6.98
C ASP A 151 3.65 -7.12 7.28
N ILE A 152 4.84 -7.14 6.71
CA ILE A 152 5.74 -8.30 6.75
C ILE A 152 7.07 -7.89 7.38
N VAL A 153 7.53 -8.71 8.32
CA VAL A 153 8.90 -8.65 8.84
C VAL A 153 9.69 -9.87 8.41
N ARG A 154 11.01 -9.70 8.34
CA ARG A 154 11.95 -10.80 8.17
C ARG A 154 12.76 -10.96 9.46
N ALA A 155 12.71 -12.15 10.05
CA ALA A 155 13.39 -12.46 11.31
C ALA A 155 14.13 -13.80 11.21
N PRO A 156 15.22 -14.00 11.98
CA PRO A 156 15.91 -15.28 11.98
C PRO A 156 15.02 -16.39 12.55
N ASN A 157 14.95 -17.52 11.86
CA ASN A 157 14.38 -18.77 12.37
C ASN A 157 15.34 -19.42 13.39
N ALA A 158 15.00 -20.63 13.88
CA ALA A 158 15.82 -21.34 14.86
C ALA A 158 17.25 -21.67 14.35
N GLN A 159 17.44 -21.70 13.04
CA GLN A 159 18.71 -21.94 12.35
C GLN A 159 19.47 -20.64 12.04
N GLY A 160 18.92 -19.47 12.38
CA GLY A 160 19.49 -18.16 12.08
C GLY A 160 19.20 -17.65 10.66
N GLU A 161 18.38 -18.34 9.88
CA GLU A 161 18.03 -17.97 8.51
C GLU A 161 16.83 -17.01 8.49
N GLY A 162 16.84 -16.01 7.61
CA GLY A 162 15.78 -15.00 7.56
C GLY A 162 14.48 -15.55 6.97
N GLU A 163 13.45 -15.66 7.81
CA GLU A 163 12.09 -16.09 7.47
C GLU A 163 11.11 -14.91 7.54
N TYR A 164 10.09 -14.93 6.68
CA TYR A 164 9.07 -13.89 6.59
C TYR A 164 7.86 -14.20 7.47
N TYR A 165 7.42 -13.22 8.25
CA TYR A 165 6.25 -13.31 9.11
C TYR A 165 5.31 -12.14 8.86
N VAL A 166 4.00 -12.42 8.82
CA VAL A 166 2.97 -11.38 8.78
C VAL A 166 2.76 -10.85 10.20
N LEU A 167 2.84 -9.53 10.36
CA LEU A 167 2.51 -8.84 11.61
C LEU A 167 1.04 -8.40 11.65
N GLU A 168 0.56 -7.81 10.56
CA GLU A 168 -0.75 -7.17 10.51
C GLU A 168 -1.35 -7.21 9.10
N ASP A 169 -2.69 -7.29 9.05
CA ASP A 169 -3.49 -7.22 7.82
C ASP A 169 -4.29 -5.90 7.79
N ASN A 170 -4.01 -5.06 6.81
CA ASN A 170 -4.67 -3.77 6.59
C ASN A 170 -5.73 -3.90 5.48
N LEU A 171 -6.98 -4.18 5.90
CA LEU A 171 -8.10 -4.44 4.98
C LEU A 171 -9.14 -3.31 4.92
N ARG A 172 -8.90 -2.19 5.62
CA ARG A 172 -9.83 -1.04 5.66
C ARG A 172 -9.50 -0.06 4.53
N VAL A 173 -8.52 0.79 4.79
CA VAL A 173 -8.06 1.84 3.88
C VAL A 173 -6.52 1.80 3.83
N PRO A 174 -5.93 0.72 3.29
CA PRO A 174 -4.49 0.59 3.23
C PRO A 174 -3.88 1.74 2.42
N SER A 175 -2.77 2.26 2.93
CA SER A 175 -2.04 3.41 2.35
C SER A 175 -0.56 3.04 2.21
N GLY A 176 0.21 3.78 1.41
CA GLY A 176 1.66 3.56 1.27
C GLY A 176 2.16 3.51 -0.19
N VAL A 177 1.26 3.38 -1.15
CA VAL A 177 1.62 3.10 -2.55
C VAL A 177 2.25 4.32 -3.22
N SER A 178 1.80 5.54 -2.90
CA SER A 178 2.45 6.74 -3.46
C SER A 178 3.93 6.80 -3.08
N TYR A 179 4.27 6.45 -1.83
CA TYR A 179 5.65 6.36 -1.38
C TYR A 179 6.44 5.28 -2.12
N MET A 180 5.85 4.09 -2.34
CA MET A 180 6.50 3.04 -3.12
C MET A 180 6.86 3.52 -4.54
N LEU A 181 5.92 4.17 -5.21
CA LEU A 181 6.07 4.67 -6.58
C LEU A 181 7.13 5.77 -6.65
N GLU A 182 7.06 6.74 -5.74
CA GLU A 182 7.97 7.88 -5.73
C GLU A 182 9.37 7.49 -5.25
N ASN A 183 9.51 6.55 -4.30
CA ASN A 183 10.80 5.97 -3.92
C ASN A 183 11.48 5.30 -5.13
N ARG A 184 10.73 4.55 -5.95
CA ARG A 184 11.28 3.94 -7.16
C ARG A 184 11.76 5.00 -8.15
N LYS A 185 10.92 5.99 -8.42
CA LYS A 185 11.22 7.10 -9.33
C LYS A 185 12.44 7.90 -8.87
N MET A 186 12.55 8.14 -7.57
CA MET A 186 13.71 8.80 -6.96
C MET A 186 14.99 8.01 -7.17
N MET A 187 14.98 6.71 -6.83
CA MET A 187 16.16 5.85 -7.02
C MET A 187 16.60 5.81 -8.49
N MET A 188 15.65 5.71 -9.44
CA MET A 188 15.97 5.71 -10.88
C MET A 188 16.57 7.04 -11.35
N ARG A 189 16.15 8.16 -10.76
CA ARG A 189 16.70 9.49 -11.05
C ARG A 189 18.11 9.67 -10.49
N LEU A 190 18.34 9.25 -9.24
CA LEU A 190 19.61 9.48 -8.54
C LEU A 190 20.70 8.51 -9.01
N PHE A 191 20.33 7.27 -9.33
CA PHE A 191 21.26 6.17 -9.63
C PHE A 191 20.80 5.33 -10.85
N PRO A 192 20.63 5.92 -12.04
CA PRO A 192 20.16 5.19 -13.22
C PRO A 192 21.04 3.98 -13.58
N GLU A 193 22.35 4.05 -13.30
CA GLU A 193 23.30 2.97 -13.52
C GLU A 193 23.00 1.73 -12.67
N LEU A 194 22.47 1.89 -11.44
CA LEU A 194 22.08 0.75 -10.59
C LEU A 194 20.98 -0.10 -11.22
N PHE A 195 20.05 0.55 -11.93
CA PHE A 195 18.95 -0.11 -12.67
C PHE A 195 19.42 -0.79 -13.96
N SER A 196 20.59 -0.40 -14.47
CA SER A 196 21.26 -1.10 -15.57
C SER A 196 21.97 -2.37 -15.08
N LEU A 197 22.45 -2.36 -13.83
CA LEU A 197 23.16 -3.49 -13.20
C LEU A 197 22.23 -4.56 -12.61
N HIS A 198 20.99 -4.19 -12.29
CA HIS A 198 19.98 -5.04 -11.67
C HIS A 198 18.72 -5.13 -12.52
N LYS A 199 18.15 -6.32 -12.65
CA LYS A 199 16.86 -6.54 -13.31
C LYS A 199 15.70 -6.25 -12.35
N VAL A 200 15.53 -4.98 -11.98
CA VAL A 200 14.48 -4.54 -11.04
C VAL A 200 13.11 -4.58 -11.74
N ALA A 201 12.14 -5.30 -11.20
CA ALA A 201 10.78 -5.32 -11.72
C ALA A 201 10.11 -3.94 -11.59
N PRO A 202 9.41 -3.44 -12.64
CA PRO A 202 8.75 -2.14 -12.60
C PRO A 202 7.55 -2.15 -11.64
N VAL A 203 7.24 -0.99 -11.05
CA VAL A 203 6.06 -0.79 -10.19
C VAL A 203 5.13 0.32 -10.67
N ALA A 204 5.53 1.08 -11.70
CA ALA A 204 4.82 2.27 -12.17
C ALA A 204 3.41 1.99 -12.72
N HIS A 205 3.11 0.75 -13.10
CA HIS A 205 1.82 0.32 -13.64
C HIS A 205 0.77 0.02 -12.55
N TYR A 206 1.10 0.22 -11.26
CA TYR A 206 0.15 -0.03 -10.16
C TYR A 206 -1.15 0.77 -10.29
N PRO A 207 -1.16 2.09 -10.59
CA PRO A 207 -2.41 2.84 -10.71
C PRO A 207 -3.33 2.28 -11.80
N ASP A 208 -2.77 1.83 -12.93
CA ASP A 208 -3.53 1.20 -14.01
C ASP A 208 -4.19 -0.11 -13.52
N MET A 209 -3.42 -0.98 -12.86
CA MET A 209 -3.95 -2.21 -12.26
C MET A 209 -5.04 -1.93 -11.20
N LEU A 210 -4.88 -0.86 -10.41
CA LEU A 210 -5.86 -0.46 -9.42
C LEU A 210 -7.16 -0.02 -10.11
N LEU A 211 -7.07 0.81 -11.15
CA LEU A 211 -8.25 1.23 -11.91
C LEU A 211 -8.95 0.05 -12.56
N GLU A 212 -8.20 -0.87 -13.18
CA GLU A 212 -8.76 -2.11 -13.75
C GLU A 212 -9.48 -2.94 -12.68
N THR A 213 -8.88 -3.09 -11.50
CA THR A 213 -9.49 -3.80 -10.36
C THR A 213 -10.79 -3.14 -9.90
N LEU A 214 -10.80 -1.80 -9.81
CA LEU A 214 -12.00 -1.04 -9.42
C LEU A 214 -13.08 -1.13 -10.50
N ARG A 215 -12.74 -1.04 -11.78
CA ARG A 215 -13.71 -1.21 -12.88
C ARG A 215 -14.30 -2.62 -12.89
N ALA A 216 -13.49 -3.65 -12.61
CA ALA A 216 -13.95 -5.02 -12.53
C ALA A 216 -14.93 -5.27 -11.36
N SER A 217 -14.91 -4.43 -10.32
CA SER A 217 -15.88 -4.52 -9.22
C SER A 217 -17.19 -3.79 -9.48
N ALA A 218 -17.35 -3.16 -10.65
CA ALA A 218 -18.60 -2.55 -11.04
C ALA A 218 -19.73 -3.58 -11.18
N PRO A 219 -21.00 -3.19 -10.92
CA PRO A 219 -22.15 -4.04 -11.22
C PRO A 219 -22.21 -4.40 -12.72
N ALA A 220 -22.67 -5.61 -13.06
CA ALA A 220 -22.63 -6.19 -14.40
C ALA A 220 -23.32 -5.40 -15.53
N ALA A 221 -24.03 -4.31 -15.22
CA ALA A 221 -24.77 -3.49 -16.17
C ALA A 221 -24.03 -2.22 -16.64
N ALA A 222 -22.76 -2.02 -16.27
CA ALA A 222 -21.98 -0.85 -16.65
C ALA A 222 -20.92 -1.22 -17.71
N ASP A 223 -21.17 -0.88 -18.98
CA ASP A 223 -20.22 -1.11 -20.07
C ASP A 223 -18.94 -0.27 -19.93
N GLU A 224 -19.07 0.96 -19.41
CA GLU A 224 -17.97 1.86 -19.06
C GLU A 224 -18.19 2.44 -17.66
N PRO A 225 -17.79 1.74 -16.58
CA PRO A 225 -18.10 2.16 -15.22
C PRO A 225 -17.36 3.43 -14.83
N THR A 226 -18.11 4.40 -14.31
CA THR A 226 -17.53 5.63 -13.73
C THR A 226 -16.98 5.32 -12.35
N VAL A 227 -15.66 5.48 -12.19
CA VAL A 227 -14.92 5.30 -10.94
C VAL A 227 -14.56 6.68 -10.37
N VAL A 228 -14.70 6.86 -9.06
CA VAL A 228 -14.24 8.06 -8.34
C VAL A 228 -13.45 7.69 -7.08
N VAL A 229 -12.56 8.57 -6.63
CA VAL A 229 -11.88 8.44 -5.33
C VAL A 229 -12.57 9.35 -4.31
N LEU A 230 -13.22 8.77 -3.31
CA LEU A 230 -13.85 9.53 -2.22
C LEU A 230 -12.84 9.82 -1.12
N THR A 231 -12.61 11.09 -0.84
CA THR A 231 -11.64 11.56 0.16
C THR A 231 -12.32 12.37 1.28
N PRO A 232 -11.79 12.35 2.51
CA PRO A 232 -12.26 13.23 3.59
C PRO A 232 -11.74 14.68 3.46
N GLY A 233 -10.93 14.97 2.43
CA GLY A 233 -10.42 16.31 2.14
C GLY A 233 -9.01 16.56 2.64
N MET A 234 -8.54 17.80 2.42
CA MET A 234 -7.13 18.21 2.57
C MET A 234 -6.55 18.09 3.98
N HIS A 235 -7.39 18.02 5.01
CA HIS A 235 -6.95 17.91 6.40
C HIS A 235 -6.60 16.48 6.82
N ASN A 236 -6.77 15.50 5.93
CA ASN A 236 -6.36 14.12 6.17
C ASN A 236 -4.88 13.90 5.83
N SER A 237 -4.17 13.17 6.69
CA SER A 237 -2.73 12.91 6.54
C SER A 237 -2.34 12.16 5.27
N ALA A 238 -3.27 11.42 4.66
CA ALA A 238 -3.06 10.67 3.42
C ALA A 238 -3.67 11.38 2.19
N TYR A 239 -4.13 12.64 2.32
CA TYR A 239 -4.75 13.37 1.21
C TYR A 239 -3.86 13.44 -0.04
N PHE A 240 -2.55 13.63 0.14
CA PHE A 240 -1.58 13.57 -0.95
C PHE A 240 -1.70 12.26 -1.75
N GLU A 241 -1.77 11.11 -1.06
CA GLU A 241 -1.90 9.82 -1.75
C GLU A 241 -3.24 9.69 -2.46
N HIS A 242 -4.33 10.20 -1.88
CA HIS A 242 -5.65 10.18 -2.50
C HIS A 242 -5.66 10.96 -3.82
N ALA A 243 -5.16 12.20 -3.79
CA ALA A 243 -5.05 13.05 -4.96
C ALA A 243 -4.09 12.47 -6.01
N PHE A 244 -2.93 11.97 -5.55
CA PHE A 244 -1.95 11.32 -6.41
C PHE A 244 -2.55 10.12 -7.16
N LEU A 245 -3.22 9.21 -6.45
CA LEU A 245 -3.81 8.03 -7.08
C LEU A 245 -4.97 8.40 -8.00
N ALA A 246 -5.83 9.35 -7.62
CA ALA A 246 -6.90 9.84 -8.50
C ALA A 246 -6.33 10.41 -9.81
N GLN A 247 -5.29 11.25 -9.72
CA GLN A 247 -4.61 11.81 -10.87
C GLN A 247 -3.94 10.73 -11.74
N GLN A 248 -3.23 9.76 -11.14
CA GLN A 248 -2.54 8.71 -11.89
C GLN A 248 -3.53 7.75 -12.57
N MET A 249 -4.68 7.47 -11.94
CA MET A 249 -5.75 6.68 -12.55
C MET A 249 -6.57 7.48 -13.59
N GLY A 250 -6.46 8.81 -13.60
CA GLY A 250 -7.29 9.66 -14.45
C GLY A 250 -8.77 9.65 -14.06
N VAL A 251 -9.06 9.61 -12.76
CA VAL A 251 -10.42 9.63 -12.21
C VAL A 251 -10.63 10.83 -11.30
N GLU A 252 -11.89 11.19 -11.05
CA GLU A 252 -12.24 12.32 -10.20
C GLU A 252 -11.93 12.05 -8.73
N LEU A 253 -11.33 13.04 -8.07
CA LEU A 253 -11.19 13.12 -6.61
C LEU A 253 -12.37 13.90 -6.06
N VAL A 254 -13.20 13.27 -5.23
CA VAL A 254 -14.46 13.84 -4.74
C VAL A 254 -14.54 13.83 -3.22
N GLU A 255 -15.20 14.83 -2.65
CA GLU A 255 -15.61 14.84 -1.25
C GLU A 255 -17.09 14.43 -1.12
N GLY A 256 -17.55 14.19 0.12
CA GLY A 256 -18.93 13.75 0.37
C GLY A 256 -20.00 14.70 -0.16
N GLN A 257 -19.75 16.02 -0.15
CA GLN A 257 -20.68 17.04 -0.64
C GLN A 257 -20.84 17.06 -2.17
N ASP A 258 -19.87 16.51 -2.90
CA ASP A 258 -19.89 16.42 -4.35
C ASP A 258 -20.78 15.27 -4.84
N LEU A 259 -21.13 14.34 -3.92
CA LEU A 259 -21.96 13.19 -4.19
C LEU A 259 -23.40 13.40 -3.69
N VAL A 260 -24.35 12.81 -4.39
CA VAL A 260 -25.76 12.77 -4.00
C VAL A 260 -26.37 11.41 -4.30
N VAL A 261 -27.17 10.89 -3.37
CA VAL A 261 -27.95 9.68 -3.58
C VAL A 261 -29.32 10.05 -4.13
N LYS A 262 -29.71 9.45 -5.25
CA LYS A 262 -31.03 9.64 -5.87
C LYS A 262 -31.47 8.34 -6.57
N ASP A 263 -32.73 7.96 -6.42
CA ASP A 263 -33.32 6.80 -7.11
C ASP A 263 -32.50 5.49 -6.98
N LYS A 264 -31.91 5.26 -5.79
CA LYS A 264 -31.01 4.13 -5.46
C LYS A 264 -29.63 4.13 -6.15
N PHE A 265 -29.25 5.23 -6.80
CA PHE A 265 -27.93 5.43 -7.40
C PHE A 265 -27.17 6.56 -6.73
N VAL A 266 -25.85 6.53 -6.83
CA VAL A 266 -24.98 7.64 -6.45
C VAL A 266 -24.62 8.45 -7.69
N TYR A 267 -24.70 9.77 -7.57
CA TYR A 267 -24.33 10.70 -8.62
C TYR A 267 -23.28 11.68 -8.11
N MET A 268 -22.35 12.05 -8.97
CA MET A 268 -21.42 13.15 -8.81
C MET A 268 -22.02 14.42 -9.44
N ARG A 269 -21.90 15.55 -8.75
CA ARG A 269 -22.30 16.86 -9.26
C ARG A 269 -21.25 17.37 -10.25
N THR A 270 -21.67 17.69 -11.47
CA THR A 270 -20.83 18.33 -12.48
C THR A 270 -21.48 19.62 -12.99
N THR A 271 -20.72 20.46 -13.69
CA THR A 271 -21.26 21.67 -14.34
C THR A 271 -22.29 21.37 -15.43
N ARG A 272 -22.28 20.15 -15.99
CA ARG A 272 -23.23 19.68 -17.02
C ARG A 272 -24.43 18.94 -16.44
N GLY A 273 -24.50 18.79 -15.12
CA GLY A 273 -25.54 18.04 -14.42
C GLY A 273 -24.99 16.85 -13.63
N LEU A 274 -25.87 15.93 -13.25
CA LEU A 274 -25.51 14.76 -12.46
C LEU A 274 -24.91 13.67 -13.35
N GLN A 275 -23.71 13.22 -13.02
CA GLN A 275 -23.08 12.05 -13.64
C GLN A 275 -23.18 10.87 -12.67
N ARG A 276 -23.68 9.73 -13.15
CA ARG A 276 -23.78 8.52 -12.31
C ARG A 276 -22.39 7.99 -11.98
N VAL A 277 -22.22 7.54 -10.74
CA VAL A 277 -21.00 6.89 -10.24
C VAL A 277 -21.31 5.41 -10.01
N ASP A 278 -20.48 4.53 -10.56
CA ASP A 278 -20.68 3.08 -10.48
C ASP A 278 -19.77 2.43 -9.43
N VAL A 279 -18.57 2.99 -9.22
CA VAL A 279 -17.60 2.51 -8.23
C VAL A 279 -16.99 3.67 -7.46
N ILE A 280 -16.99 3.56 -6.13
CA ILE A 280 -16.36 4.54 -5.24
C ILE A 280 -15.17 3.87 -4.57
N TYR A 281 -13.97 4.29 -4.91
CA TYR A 281 -12.79 3.95 -4.12
C TYR A 281 -12.76 4.81 -2.87
N ARG A 282 -13.30 4.25 -1.78
CA ARG A 282 -13.51 4.94 -0.51
C ARG A 282 -12.20 5.07 0.29
N ARG A 283 -11.77 6.30 0.59
CA ARG A 283 -10.62 6.61 1.45
C ARG A 283 -11.00 7.38 2.73
N VAL A 284 -12.20 7.11 3.26
CA VAL A 284 -12.78 7.74 4.48
C VAL A 284 -13.02 6.75 5.61
#